data_AF-A0A328B5Y5-F1
#
_entry.id   AF-A0A328B5Y5-F1
#
_cell.length_a   1.000
_cell.length_b   1.000
_cell.length_c   1.000
_cell.angle_alpha   90.00
_cell.angle_beta   90.00
_cell.angle_gamma   90.00
#
_symmetry.space_group_name_H-M   'P 1'
#
loop_
_entity.id
_entity.type
_entity.pdbx_description
1 polymer ?
#
loop_
_entity_poly.entity_id
_entity_poly.type
_entity_poly.pdbx_seq_one_letter_code
_entity_poly.pdbx_strand_id
1 'polypeptide(L)'
;MLKSMSRVSLISALAAAAAVSACAPVLGPPPPPGGAFPHPSASEFRPGDFSWSAVPGRGGLAGHLVYKQGAERFTCAHATVILTPETPWTRRRMTILYNSAERAALPTDEVRARTPSAPDGDYSAFVRRATCDATDRFSFSGLPDGGWYVITVAKPVGGGASMALMRRVTTRGGRVTNVDL
;
A
#
# COMPACT_ATOMS: atom_id res chain seq x y z
N MET A 1 -22.07 -17.94 93.79
CA MET A 1 -20.68 -18.29 93.41
C MET A 1 -20.59 -19.81 93.20
N LEU A 2 -20.15 -20.25 92.01
CA LEU A 2 -19.71 -21.59 91.53
C LEU A 2 -20.39 -21.86 90.16
N LYS A 3 -19.77 -21.64 89.00
CA LYS A 3 -18.59 -22.24 88.33
C LYS A 3 -18.91 -23.58 87.62
N SER A 4 -18.78 -23.51 86.29
CA SER A 4 -18.40 -24.56 85.32
C SER A 4 -19.43 -25.64 84.97
N MET A 5 -19.71 -25.78 83.68
CA MET A 5 -19.15 -26.90 82.90
C MET A 5 -19.33 -26.67 81.40
N SER A 6 -18.19 -26.76 80.72
CA SER A 6 -18.01 -26.79 79.28
C SER A 6 -18.71 -28.00 78.65
N ARG A 7 -19.46 -27.79 77.57
CA ARG A 7 -19.75 -28.83 76.57
C ARG A 7 -19.65 -28.23 75.17
N VAL A 8 -18.49 -28.47 74.57
CA VAL A 8 -18.24 -28.36 73.13
C VAL A 8 -19.14 -29.35 72.40
N SER A 9 -19.85 -28.89 71.36
CA SER A 9 -20.42 -29.73 70.29
C SER A 9 -20.63 -28.88 69.04
N LEU A 10 -19.56 -28.82 68.24
CA LEU A 10 -19.51 -29.08 66.81
C LEU A 10 -20.86 -29.20 66.03
N ILE A 11 -20.92 -28.46 64.90
CA ILE A 11 -21.55 -28.75 63.58
C ILE A 11 -22.61 -27.75 63.11
N SER A 12 -22.36 -27.20 61.89
CA SER A 12 -23.27 -26.69 60.84
C SER A 12 -23.12 -25.18 60.57
N ALA A 13 -22.34 -24.74 59.59
CA ALA A 13 -22.56 -24.80 58.12
C ALA A 13 -23.38 -23.63 57.57
N LEU A 14 -22.68 -22.82 56.74
CA LEU A 14 -23.12 -22.07 55.56
C LEU A 14 -24.26 -21.03 55.66
N ALA A 15 -23.91 -19.77 55.37
CA ALA A 15 -24.45 -19.04 54.20
C ALA A 15 -23.72 -17.70 54.00
N ALA A 16 -22.64 -17.69 53.21
CA ALA A 16 -22.10 -16.47 52.62
C ALA A 16 -22.79 -16.26 51.26
N ALA A 17 -23.75 -15.35 51.21
CA ALA A 17 -24.40 -14.96 49.95
C ALA A 17 -23.45 -14.02 49.17
N ALA A 18 -22.69 -14.59 48.23
CA ALA A 18 -21.95 -13.82 47.25
C ALA A 18 -22.91 -13.30 46.17
N ALA A 19 -23.17 -11.99 46.17
CA ALA A 19 -23.84 -11.31 45.07
C ALA A 19 -22.88 -11.21 43.88
N VAL A 20 -23.02 -12.11 42.91
CA VAL A 20 -22.31 -12.01 41.62
C VAL A 20 -23.22 -11.30 40.63
N SER A 21 -22.95 -10.02 40.39
CA SER A 21 -23.55 -9.26 39.29
C SER A 21 -23.09 -9.88 37.97
N ALA A 22 -23.98 -10.62 37.30
CA ALA A 22 -23.73 -11.13 35.96
C ALA A 22 -23.84 -9.97 34.95
N CYS A 23 -22.70 -9.44 34.49
CA CYS A 23 -22.64 -8.71 33.24
C CYS A 23 -22.86 -9.72 32.11
N ALA A 24 -24.10 -9.85 31.63
CA ALA A 24 -24.36 -10.59 30.40
C ALA A 24 -23.74 -9.80 29.23
N PRO A 25 -22.81 -10.38 28.44
CA PRO A 25 -22.37 -9.73 27.22
C PRO A 25 -23.57 -9.67 26.28
N VAL A 26 -23.99 -8.45 25.92
CA VAL A 26 -24.90 -8.25 24.79
C VAL A 26 -24.17 -8.79 23.56
N LEU A 27 -24.62 -9.95 23.08
CA LEU A 27 -24.22 -10.42 21.77
C LEU A 27 -24.82 -9.43 20.78
N GLY A 28 -23.96 -8.64 20.13
CA GLY A 28 -24.37 -7.75 19.07
C GLY A 28 -25.12 -8.51 17.96
N PRO A 29 -25.79 -7.79 17.05
CA PRO A 29 -26.51 -8.42 15.95
C PRO A 29 -25.62 -9.44 15.22
N PRO A 30 -26.17 -10.59 14.78
CA PRO A 30 -25.38 -11.60 14.09
C PRO A 30 -24.71 -10.96 12.86
N PRO A 31 -23.45 -11.34 12.56
CA PRO A 31 -22.80 -10.85 11.36
C PRO A 31 -23.67 -11.16 10.14
N PRO A 32 -23.76 -10.25 9.15
CA PRO A 32 -24.48 -10.52 7.91
C PRO A 32 -23.99 -11.85 7.32
N PRO A 33 -24.87 -12.65 6.68
CA PRO A 33 -24.50 -13.92 6.09
C PRO A 33 -23.24 -13.71 5.24
N GLY A 34 -22.20 -14.49 5.53
CA GLY A 34 -20.85 -14.28 5.03
C GLY A 34 -20.78 -14.21 3.52
N GLY A 35 -20.95 -13.02 2.96
CA GLY A 35 -20.42 -12.69 1.65
C GLY A 35 -18.91 -12.72 1.79
N ALA A 36 -18.26 -13.66 1.11
CA ALA A 36 -16.82 -13.61 0.96
C ALA A 36 -16.47 -12.22 0.41
N PHE A 37 -15.76 -11.41 1.19
CA PHE A 37 -15.18 -10.18 0.65
C PHE A 37 -14.35 -10.60 -0.57
N PRO A 38 -14.59 -10.02 -1.76
CA PRO A 38 -13.86 -10.43 -2.94
C PRO A 38 -12.36 -10.25 -2.70
N HIS A 39 -11.60 -11.33 -2.86
CA HIS A 39 -10.14 -11.27 -2.76
C HIS A 39 -9.58 -10.40 -3.90
N PRO A 40 -8.44 -9.70 -3.67
CA PRO A 40 -7.76 -8.94 -4.72
C PRO A 40 -7.46 -9.79 -5.96
N SER A 41 -7.70 -9.24 -7.15
CA SER A 41 -7.57 -9.97 -8.42
C SER A 41 -6.32 -9.56 -9.18
N ALA A 42 -5.66 -10.54 -9.80
CA ALA A 42 -4.56 -10.30 -10.74
C ALA A 42 -5.01 -10.32 -12.21
N SER A 43 -6.16 -10.89 -12.53
CA SER A 43 -6.66 -11.07 -13.91
C SER A 43 -7.74 -10.08 -14.31
N GLU A 44 -8.43 -9.50 -13.34
CA GLU A 44 -9.58 -8.61 -13.55
C GLU A 44 -9.32 -7.30 -12.83
N PHE A 45 -9.62 -6.19 -13.50
CA PHE A 45 -9.56 -4.88 -12.87
C PHE A 45 -10.73 -4.73 -11.88
N ARG A 46 -10.41 -4.42 -10.62
CA ARG A 46 -11.40 -4.17 -9.56
C ARG A 46 -11.07 -2.85 -8.87
N PRO A 47 -11.91 -1.81 -8.98
CA PRO A 47 -11.66 -0.53 -8.30
C PRO A 47 -11.48 -0.67 -6.78
N GLY A 48 -12.17 -1.63 -6.16
CA GLY A 48 -12.07 -1.92 -4.73
C GLY A 48 -10.66 -2.25 -4.27
N ASP A 49 -9.84 -2.90 -5.11
CA ASP A 49 -8.46 -3.26 -4.79
C ASP A 49 -7.53 -2.04 -4.64
N PHE A 50 -7.96 -0.88 -5.14
CA PHE A 50 -7.23 0.39 -5.08
C PHE A 50 -7.75 1.33 -4.00
N SER A 51 -8.87 1.01 -3.34
CA SER A 51 -9.53 1.90 -2.38
C SER A 51 -8.61 2.42 -1.27
N TRP A 52 -7.66 1.59 -0.82
CA TRP A 52 -6.66 1.95 0.17
C TRP A 52 -5.75 3.11 -0.28
N SER A 53 -5.54 3.32 -1.57
CA SER A 53 -4.62 4.35 -2.08
C SER A 53 -5.27 5.72 -2.20
N ALA A 54 -6.61 5.77 -2.18
CA ALA A 54 -7.40 6.97 -2.28
C ALA A 54 -7.58 7.68 -0.93
N VAL A 55 -7.30 7.02 0.19
CA VAL A 55 -7.39 7.65 1.51
C VAL A 55 -6.20 8.59 1.76
N PRO A 56 -6.38 9.69 2.52
CA PRO A 56 -5.27 10.53 2.96
C PRO A 56 -4.30 9.75 3.86
N GLY A 57 -3.00 10.01 3.72
CA GLY A 57 -1.99 9.50 4.63
C GLY A 57 -0.99 10.57 5.08
N ARG A 58 -0.01 10.16 5.89
CA ARG A 58 1.04 11.05 6.41
C ARG A 58 2.40 10.85 5.73
N GLY A 59 2.51 9.83 4.87
CA GLY A 59 3.77 9.51 4.20
C GLY A 59 4.05 10.43 3.02
N GLY A 60 5.27 10.29 2.49
CA GLY A 60 5.68 10.97 1.28
C GLY A 60 6.74 10.19 0.52
N LEU A 61 7.01 10.64 -0.70
CA LEU A 61 8.12 10.19 -1.53
C LEU A 61 8.92 11.41 -1.97
N ALA A 62 10.24 11.34 -1.84
CA ALA A 62 11.18 12.28 -2.43
C ALA A 62 12.05 11.53 -3.43
N GLY A 63 11.96 11.92 -4.69
CA GLY A 63 12.58 11.21 -5.80
C GLY A 63 13.61 12.01 -6.55
N HIS A 64 14.56 11.31 -7.15
CA HIS A 64 15.59 11.86 -8.02
C HIS A 64 15.88 10.89 -9.17
N LEU A 65 15.95 11.38 -10.40
CA LEU A 65 16.42 10.59 -11.53
C LEU A 65 17.95 10.61 -11.55
N VAL A 66 18.56 9.42 -11.45
CA VAL A 66 20.02 9.21 -11.50
C VAL A 66 20.45 8.26 -12.63
N TYR A 67 19.49 7.82 -13.44
CA TYR A 67 19.69 6.86 -14.50
C TYR A 67 20.71 7.32 -15.56
N LYS A 68 21.57 6.38 -15.94
CA LYS A 68 22.55 6.51 -17.01
C LYS A 68 22.67 5.20 -17.77
N GLN A 69 23.01 5.29 -19.06
CA GLN A 69 23.31 4.14 -19.90
C GLN A 69 24.66 4.36 -20.58
N GLY A 70 25.69 3.63 -20.11
CA GLY A 70 27.07 3.92 -20.49
C GLY A 70 27.49 5.32 -20.03
N ALA A 71 27.95 6.16 -20.96
CA ALA A 71 28.28 7.56 -20.72
C ALA A 71 27.07 8.52 -20.83
N GLU A 72 25.98 8.08 -21.46
CA GLU A 72 24.79 8.90 -21.69
C GLU A 72 24.01 9.06 -20.38
N ARG A 73 23.67 10.31 -20.06
CA ARG A 73 22.80 10.65 -18.93
C ARG A 73 21.40 10.91 -19.42
N PHE A 74 20.42 10.64 -18.57
CA PHE A 74 19.03 10.92 -18.85
C PHE A 74 18.49 11.94 -17.86
N THR A 75 17.51 12.73 -18.32
CA THR A 75 16.80 13.73 -17.53
C THR A 75 15.29 13.50 -17.58
N CYS A 76 14.60 13.72 -16.47
CA CYS A 76 13.14 13.81 -16.40
C CYS A 76 12.66 15.25 -16.31
N ALA A 77 13.52 16.25 -16.46
CA ALA A 77 13.15 17.65 -16.31
C ALA A 77 11.87 17.99 -17.07
N HIS A 78 10.89 18.52 -16.34
CA HIS A 78 9.55 18.89 -16.80
C HIS A 78 8.65 17.72 -17.28
N ALA A 79 9.12 16.48 -17.19
CA ALA A 79 8.32 15.30 -17.48
C ALA A 79 7.32 15.03 -16.35
N THR A 80 6.22 14.37 -16.69
CA THR A 80 5.27 13.86 -15.70
C THR A 80 5.85 12.61 -15.04
N VAL A 81 5.84 12.58 -13.72
CA VAL A 81 6.06 11.38 -12.91
C VAL A 81 4.69 10.90 -12.43
N ILE A 82 4.38 9.64 -12.69
CA ILE A 82 3.15 9.01 -12.20
C ILE A 82 3.47 8.07 -11.05
N LEU A 83 2.55 8.03 -10.09
CA LEU A 83 2.58 7.10 -8.97
C LEU A 83 1.33 6.23 -9.02
N THR A 84 1.53 4.96 -9.33
CA THR A 84 0.45 3.97 -9.46
C THR A 84 0.43 3.08 -8.22
N PRO A 85 -0.71 2.89 -7.54
CA PRO A 85 -0.81 1.99 -6.40
C PRO A 85 -0.47 0.55 -6.80
N GLU A 86 0.16 -0.21 -5.91
CA GLU A 86 0.37 -1.64 -6.11
C GLU A 86 -0.86 -2.45 -5.65
N THR A 87 -1.45 -3.17 -6.60
CA THR A 87 -2.41 -4.25 -6.41
C THR A 87 -1.90 -5.50 -7.15
N PRO A 88 -2.47 -6.70 -6.95
CA PRO A 88 -2.10 -7.85 -7.77
C PRO A 88 -2.31 -7.62 -9.27
N TRP A 89 -3.36 -6.88 -9.65
CA TRP A 89 -3.62 -6.48 -11.02
C TRP A 89 -2.53 -5.56 -11.59
N THR A 90 -2.16 -4.48 -10.87
CA THR A 90 -1.11 -3.58 -11.38
C THR A 90 0.24 -4.26 -11.39
N ARG A 91 0.54 -5.12 -10.41
CA ARG A 91 1.77 -5.91 -10.37
C ARG A 91 1.90 -6.79 -11.60
N ARG A 92 0.83 -7.50 -12.00
CA ARG A 92 0.79 -8.27 -13.25
C ARG A 92 0.99 -7.37 -14.47
N ARG A 93 0.31 -6.21 -14.51
CA ARG A 93 0.45 -5.23 -15.59
C ARG A 93 1.90 -4.73 -15.72
N MET A 94 2.56 -4.39 -14.61
CA MET A 94 3.97 -3.96 -14.61
C MET A 94 4.91 -5.07 -15.07
N THR A 95 4.71 -6.32 -14.63
CA THR A 95 5.48 -7.45 -15.13
C THR A 95 5.41 -7.58 -16.66
N ILE A 96 4.23 -7.36 -17.26
CA ILE A 96 4.06 -7.46 -18.72
C ILE A 96 4.67 -6.27 -19.45
N LEU A 97 4.43 -5.05 -18.96
CA LEU A 97 4.88 -3.81 -19.61
C LEU A 97 6.39 -3.58 -19.46
N TYR A 98 6.95 -3.91 -18.30
CA TYR A 98 8.32 -3.57 -17.92
C TYR A 98 9.23 -4.79 -17.76
N ASN A 99 8.75 -6.00 -18.06
CA ASN A 99 9.43 -7.28 -17.78
C ASN A 99 9.82 -7.45 -16.30
N SER A 100 9.21 -6.69 -15.39
CA SER A 100 9.59 -6.63 -13.98
C SER A 100 8.47 -6.03 -13.14
N ALA A 101 8.33 -6.53 -11.92
CA ALA A 101 7.44 -5.98 -10.90
C ALA A 101 8.17 -5.11 -9.86
N GLU A 102 9.48 -4.91 -10.00
CA GLU A 102 10.30 -4.23 -8.99
C GLU A 102 11.02 -3.00 -9.53
N ARG A 103 11.70 -3.15 -10.68
CA ARG A 103 12.40 -2.04 -11.36
C ARG A 103 12.63 -2.33 -12.83
N ALA A 104 12.62 -1.30 -13.65
CA ALA A 104 12.96 -1.38 -15.07
C ALA A 104 13.42 -0.03 -15.62
N ALA A 105 14.23 -0.10 -16.67
CA ALA A 105 14.52 1.00 -17.58
C ALA A 105 14.52 0.40 -18.99
N LEU A 106 13.45 0.64 -19.74
CA LEU A 106 13.26 0.09 -21.09
C LEU A 106 13.02 1.21 -22.09
N PRO A 107 13.33 1.01 -23.38
CA PRO A 107 12.91 1.93 -24.43
C PRO A 107 11.40 2.19 -24.37
N THR A 108 10.99 3.45 -24.51
CA THR A 108 9.58 3.85 -24.36
C THR A 108 8.67 3.21 -25.41
N ASP A 109 9.18 2.99 -26.60
CA ASP A 109 8.53 2.27 -27.70
C ASP A 109 8.32 0.78 -27.38
N GLU A 110 9.27 0.14 -26.72
CA GLU A 110 9.13 -1.26 -26.27
C GLU A 110 8.00 -1.40 -25.25
N VAL A 111 7.93 -0.52 -24.25
CA VAL A 111 6.85 -0.52 -23.25
C VAL A 111 5.49 -0.28 -23.92
N ARG A 112 5.44 0.61 -24.91
CA ARG A 112 4.23 0.89 -25.67
C ARG A 112 3.77 -0.31 -26.49
N ALA A 113 4.68 -1.00 -27.16
CA ALA A 113 4.40 -2.20 -27.94
C ALA A 113 3.81 -3.34 -27.09
N ARG A 114 4.12 -3.38 -25.79
CA ARG A 114 3.59 -4.36 -24.82
C ARG A 114 2.21 -4.00 -24.26
N THR A 115 1.74 -2.77 -24.47
CA THR A 115 0.47 -2.28 -23.91
C THR A 115 -0.74 -3.15 -24.27
N PRO A 116 -0.89 -3.64 -25.53
CA PRO A 116 -2.01 -4.52 -25.89
C PRO A 116 -2.03 -5.87 -25.17
N SER A 117 -0.89 -6.34 -24.66
CA SER A 117 -0.79 -7.63 -23.95
C SER A 117 -1.04 -7.51 -22.45
N ALA A 118 -1.13 -6.28 -21.93
CA ALA A 118 -1.24 -6.02 -20.51
C ALA A 118 -2.73 -5.95 -20.10
N PRO A 119 -3.12 -6.46 -18.91
CA PRO A 119 -4.52 -6.46 -18.48
C PRO A 119 -5.16 -5.07 -18.59
N ASP A 120 -6.32 -4.96 -19.23
CA ASP A 120 -7.02 -3.69 -19.44
C ASP A 120 -7.92 -3.30 -18.25
N GLY A 121 -8.16 -2.00 -18.10
CA GLY A 121 -8.95 -1.41 -17.02
C GLY A 121 -8.59 0.05 -16.78
N ASP A 122 -9.60 0.87 -16.44
CA ASP A 122 -9.38 2.28 -16.12
C ASP A 122 -9.09 2.48 -14.63
N TYR A 123 -7.80 2.55 -14.30
CA TYR A 123 -7.31 2.85 -12.96
C TYR A 123 -6.82 4.32 -12.83
N SER A 124 -7.11 5.17 -13.82
CA SER A 124 -6.57 6.54 -13.90
C SER A 124 -6.96 7.40 -12.70
N ALA A 125 -8.14 7.15 -12.11
CA ALA A 125 -8.63 7.81 -10.89
C ALA A 125 -7.75 7.56 -9.65
N PHE A 126 -6.95 6.49 -9.64
CA PHE A 126 -6.07 6.13 -8.53
C PHE A 126 -4.60 6.56 -8.76
N VAL A 127 -4.27 7.05 -9.95
CA VAL A 127 -2.92 7.49 -10.31
C VAL A 127 -2.67 8.89 -9.77
N ARG A 128 -1.60 9.06 -9.00
CA ARG A 128 -1.13 10.39 -8.57
C ARG A 128 -0.09 10.89 -9.56
N ARG A 129 -0.01 12.21 -9.72
CA ARG A 129 0.91 12.86 -10.67
C ARG A 129 1.74 13.93 -9.99
N ALA A 130 2.98 14.02 -10.39
CA ALA A 130 3.90 15.11 -10.08
C ALA A 130 4.64 15.50 -11.35
N THR A 131 5.26 16.67 -11.33
CA THR A 131 6.17 17.11 -12.41
C THR A 131 7.58 17.06 -11.87
N CYS A 132 8.50 16.45 -12.63
CA CYS A 132 9.91 16.46 -12.31
C CYS A 132 10.49 17.85 -12.60
N ASP A 133 11.27 18.38 -11.66
CA ASP A 133 11.84 19.73 -11.74
C ASP A 133 13.08 19.79 -12.64
N ALA A 134 13.64 20.98 -12.83
CA ALA A 134 14.82 21.20 -13.68
C ALA A 134 16.10 20.51 -13.17
N THR A 135 16.08 19.98 -11.95
CA THR A 135 17.19 19.27 -11.29
C THR A 135 16.92 17.78 -11.16
N ASP A 136 16.01 17.24 -11.96
CA ASP A 136 15.67 15.82 -12.00
C ASP A 136 15.01 15.29 -10.72
N ARG A 137 14.41 16.16 -9.91
CA ARG A 137 13.74 15.80 -8.65
C ARG A 137 12.23 15.87 -8.73
N PHE A 138 11.56 15.09 -7.91
CA PHE A 138 10.10 15.07 -7.80
C PHE A 138 9.68 14.68 -6.38
N SER A 139 8.44 14.98 -6.00
CA SER A 139 7.92 14.59 -4.70
C SER A 139 6.43 14.29 -4.71
N PHE A 140 6.01 13.39 -3.83
CA PHE A 140 4.61 13.12 -3.50
C PHE A 140 4.43 13.23 -1.99
N SER A 141 3.29 13.77 -1.57
CA SER A 141 2.92 13.91 -0.15
C SER A 141 1.53 13.35 0.10
N GLY A 142 1.17 13.22 1.38
CA GLY A 142 -0.16 12.77 1.78
C GLY A 142 -0.43 11.31 1.41
N LEU A 143 0.63 10.49 1.33
CA LEU A 143 0.52 9.10 0.89
C LEU A 143 0.13 8.19 2.06
N PRO A 144 -0.90 7.33 1.91
CA PRO A 144 -1.13 6.24 2.84
C PRO A 144 0.01 5.22 2.77
N ASP A 145 0.08 4.36 3.77
CA ASP A 145 1.02 3.23 3.78
C ASP A 145 0.63 2.23 2.68
N GLY A 146 1.60 1.74 1.93
CA GLY A 146 1.36 0.79 0.84
C GLY A 146 2.48 0.71 -0.18
N GLY A 147 2.31 -0.19 -1.14
CA GLY A 147 3.20 -0.34 -2.28
C GLY A 147 2.80 0.59 -3.44
N TRP A 148 3.80 1.14 -4.13
CA TRP A 148 3.61 2.06 -5.24
C TRP A 148 4.60 1.80 -6.36
N TYR A 149 4.21 2.10 -7.59
CA TYR A 149 5.08 2.17 -8.75
C TYR A 149 5.31 3.63 -9.13
N VAL A 150 6.56 4.08 -9.00
CA VAL A 150 7.01 5.37 -9.52
C VAL A 150 7.44 5.16 -10.97
N ILE A 151 6.82 5.89 -11.89
CA ILE A 151 7.08 5.75 -13.33
C ILE A 151 7.31 7.12 -13.96
N THR A 152 8.32 7.24 -14.81
CA THR A 152 8.58 8.44 -15.61
C THR A 152 9.18 8.08 -16.96
N VAL A 153 9.13 9.02 -17.90
CA VAL A 153 9.88 8.93 -19.16
C VAL A 153 11.08 9.86 -19.05
N ALA A 154 12.27 9.29 -19.11
CA ALA A 154 13.52 10.04 -19.11
C ALA A 154 14.06 10.20 -20.54
N LYS A 155 14.50 11.40 -20.86
CA LYS A 155 15.08 11.75 -22.16
C LYS A 155 16.60 11.78 -22.06
N PRO A 156 17.34 11.25 -23.05
CA PRO A 156 18.79 11.38 -23.08
C PRO A 156 19.19 12.86 -23.24
N VAL A 157 20.22 13.30 -22.51
CA VAL A 157 20.70 14.69 -22.54
C VAL A 157 21.34 15.01 -23.90
N GLY A 158 22.02 14.04 -24.52
CA GLY A 158 22.58 14.13 -25.86
C GLY A 158 21.57 13.93 -27.00
N GLY A 159 20.29 13.71 -26.69
CA GLY A 159 19.25 13.38 -27.67
C GLY A 159 19.19 11.89 -28.03
N GLY A 160 18.09 11.46 -28.65
CA GLY A 160 17.83 10.07 -29.01
C GLY A 160 16.59 9.47 -28.34
N ALA A 161 16.57 8.13 -28.22
CA ALA A 161 15.42 7.39 -27.72
C ALA A 161 15.21 7.61 -26.21
N SER A 162 13.95 7.86 -25.82
CA SER A 162 13.59 8.02 -24.41
C SER A 162 13.41 6.68 -23.71
N MET A 163 13.75 6.64 -22.43
CA MET A 163 13.62 5.47 -21.58
C MET A 163 12.40 5.63 -20.66
N ALA A 164 11.56 4.62 -20.59
CA ALA A 164 10.53 4.49 -19.57
C ALA A 164 11.13 3.80 -18.35
N LEU A 165 11.19 4.53 -17.23
CA LEU A 165 11.73 4.04 -15.98
C LEU A 165 10.59 3.73 -15.02
N MET A 166 10.72 2.62 -14.31
CA MET A 166 9.77 2.18 -13.30
C MET A 166 10.52 1.68 -12.08
N ARG A 167 10.04 2.04 -10.89
CA ARG A 167 10.52 1.48 -9.62
C ARG A 167 9.38 1.28 -8.63
N ARG A 168 9.33 0.09 -8.02
CA ARG A 168 8.48 -0.21 -6.88
C ARG A 168 9.07 0.40 -5.62
N VAL A 169 8.22 1.05 -4.83
CA VAL A 169 8.57 1.65 -3.53
C VAL A 169 7.47 1.37 -2.52
N THR A 170 7.81 1.46 -1.23
CA THR A 170 6.85 1.31 -0.14
C THR A 170 6.86 2.56 0.72
N THR A 171 5.67 3.09 1.02
CA THR A 171 5.46 4.09 2.07
C THR A 171 5.05 3.37 3.36
N ARG A 172 5.64 3.77 4.50
CA ARG A 172 5.33 3.17 5.80
C ARG A 172 5.50 4.15 6.95
N GLY A 173 4.57 4.11 7.90
CA GLY A 173 4.69 4.80 9.18
C GLY A 173 4.75 6.32 9.05
N GLY A 174 4.14 6.88 8.01
CA GLY A 174 4.10 8.33 7.79
C GLY A 174 5.46 8.98 7.49
N ARG A 175 6.48 8.21 7.09
CA ARG A 175 7.80 8.73 6.74
C ARG A 175 7.86 9.16 5.28
N VAL A 176 8.86 9.99 4.97
CA VAL A 176 9.29 10.26 3.59
C VAL A 176 10.23 9.14 3.16
N THR A 177 9.88 8.45 2.08
CA THR A 177 10.73 7.44 1.44
C THR A 177 11.52 8.09 0.30
N ASN A 178 12.84 7.91 0.29
CA ASN A 178 13.69 8.38 -0.81
C ASN A 178 13.73 7.36 -1.94
N VAL A 179 13.69 7.82 -3.19
CA VAL A 179 13.72 6.97 -4.38
C VAL A 179 14.65 7.51 -5.46
N ASP A 180 15.57 6.67 -5.91
CA ASP A 180 16.39 6.93 -7.08
C ASP A 180 15.82 6.15 -8.27
N LEU A 181 15.62 6.82 -9.41
CA LEU A 181 15.25 6.20 -10.69
C LEU A 181 16.45 6.03 -11.60
#